data_AF-L1QI90-F1
#
_entry.id   AF-L1QI90-F1
#
_cell.length_a   1.000
_cell.length_b   1.000
_cell.length_c   1.000
_cell.angle_alpha   90.00
_cell.angle_beta   90.00
_cell.angle_gamma   90.00
#
_symmetry.space_group_name_H-M   'P 1'
#
loop_
_entity.id
_entity.type
_entity.pdbx_description
1 polymer ?
#
loop_
_entity_poly.entity_id
_entity_poly.type
_entity_poly.pdbx_seq_one_letter_code
_entity_poly.pdbx_strand_id
1 'polypeptide(L)'
;MFHLNNRGEFMKALKQEKRLLRMIYLLCLLLFTVLGFIEKPFDKFAIIMGVVLCVLIGYSHFVIRRFFPDGDKFILNFASVLAVVGIATLYRIDKITAIKQLIWVTVGIVGYILIVVILPDLKSFAKYRKQFMIVTIVIMPLALIFGSTFGGAKNWIAIGPFMLQPSEFGKIALVLYLASALQHMKINRILKRILSNY
;
A
#
# COMPACT_ATOMS: atom_id res chain seq x y z
N MET A 1 -27.72 -26.03 7.76
CA MET A 1 -27.11 -26.42 6.46
C MET A 1 -26.32 -25.29 5.78
N PHE A 2 -26.54 -23.99 6.08
CA PHE A 2 -25.78 -22.86 5.50
C PHE A 2 -24.36 -22.62 6.06
N HIS A 3 -23.97 -23.28 7.15
CA HIS A 3 -22.69 -23.01 7.83
C HIS A 3 -21.48 -23.81 7.29
N LEU A 4 -21.73 -24.89 6.53
CA LEU A 4 -20.67 -25.77 6.00
C LEU A 4 -20.13 -25.31 4.64
N ASN A 5 -20.93 -24.59 3.84
CA ASN A 5 -20.51 -24.04 2.54
C ASN A 5 -19.38 -22.99 2.70
N ASN A 6 -19.43 -22.20 3.78
CA ASN A 6 -18.47 -21.13 4.04
C ASN A 6 -17.06 -21.63 4.41
N ARG A 7 -16.94 -22.78 5.09
CA ARG A 7 -15.61 -23.34 5.45
C ARG A 7 -14.88 -23.89 4.23
N GLY A 8 -15.59 -24.54 3.31
CA GLY A 8 -15.01 -25.08 2.08
C GLY A 8 -14.45 -23.97 1.18
N GLU A 9 -15.24 -22.91 0.96
CA GLU A 9 -14.82 -21.74 0.18
C GLU A 9 -13.66 -20.99 0.83
N PHE A 10 -13.69 -20.79 2.15
CA PHE A 10 -12.57 -20.20 2.89
C PHE A 10 -11.27 -21.01 2.72
N MET A 11 -11.33 -22.33 2.84
CA MET A 11 -10.16 -23.21 2.67
C MET A 11 -9.62 -23.20 1.23
N LYS A 12 -10.49 -23.09 0.22
CA LYS A 12 -10.07 -22.91 -1.18
C LYS A 12 -9.35 -21.58 -1.38
N ALA A 13 -9.91 -20.47 -0.88
CA ALA A 13 -9.29 -19.15 -0.97
C ALA A 13 -7.92 -19.12 -0.28
N LEU A 14 -7.79 -19.74 0.90
CA LEU A 14 -6.53 -19.89 1.63
C LEU A 14 -5.47 -20.66 0.84
N LYS A 15 -5.90 -21.71 0.14
CA LYS A 15 -5.02 -22.52 -0.71
C LYS A 15 -4.54 -21.72 -1.92
N GLN A 16 -5.41 -20.89 -2.50
CA GLN A 16 -5.06 -19.99 -3.60
C GLN A 16 -4.10 -18.88 -3.15
N GLU A 17 -4.37 -18.23 -2.01
CA GLU A 17 -3.50 -17.22 -1.40
C GLU A 17 -2.07 -17.76 -1.21
N LYS A 18 -1.92 -18.93 -0.56
CA LYS A 18 -0.61 -19.58 -0.39
C LYS A 18 0.03 -19.98 -1.72
N ARG A 19 -0.77 -20.39 -2.71
CA ARG A 19 -0.26 -20.75 -4.04
C ARG A 19 0.30 -19.52 -4.76
N LEU A 20 -0.40 -18.38 -4.70
CA LEU A 20 0.07 -17.12 -5.26
C LEU A 20 1.33 -16.63 -4.56
N LEU A 21 1.39 -16.67 -3.22
CA LEU A 21 2.58 -16.28 -2.49
C LEU A 21 3.82 -17.09 -2.90
N ARG A 22 3.66 -18.41 -3.10
CA ARG A 22 4.75 -19.26 -3.64
C ARG A 22 5.16 -18.86 -5.05
N MET A 23 4.20 -18.52 -5.91
CA MET A 23 4.50 -18.03 -7.27
C MET A 23 5.27 -16.71 -7.24
N ILE A 24 4.96 -15.83 -6.29
CA ILE A 24 5.68 -14.55 -6.09
C ILE A 24 7.13 -14.79 -5.66
N TYR A 25 7.36 -15.70 -4.71
CA TYR A 25 8.72 -16.06 -4.32
C TYR A 25 9.51 -16.66 -5.48
N LEU A 26 8.89 -17.56 -6.26
CA LEU A 26 9.52 -18.13 -7.44
C LEU A 26 9.87 -17.05 -8.46
N LEU A 27 8.95 -16.12 -8.73
CA LEU A 27 9.18 -14.98 -9.62
C LEU A 27 10.35 -14.11 -9.14
N CYS A 28 10.37 -13.78 -7.85
CA CYS A 28 11.42 -12.94 -7.26
C CYS A 28 12.79 -13.62 -7.37
N LEU A 29 12.91 -14.87 -6.93
CA LEU A 29 14.17 -15.62 -7.00
C LEU A 29 14.64 -15.79 -8.44
N LEU A 30 13.76 -16.10 -9.39
CA LEU A 30 14.10 -16.24 -10.80
C LEU A 30 14.63 -14.92 -11.37
N LEU A 31 13.94 -13.80 -11.16
CA LEU A 31 14.37 -12.50 -11.70
C LEU A 31 15.74 -12.08 -11.15
N PHE A 32 15.95 -12.17 -9.84
CA PHE A 32 17.20 -11.72 -9.22
C PHE A 32 18.38 -12.68 -9.46
N THR A 33 18.12 -13.98 -9.63
CA THR A 33 19.17 -14.92 -10.07
C THR A 33 19.57 -14.63 -11.51
N VAL A 34 18.62 -14.45 -12.43
CA VAL A 34 18.90 -14.08 -13.82
C VAL A 34 19.70 -12.78 -13.88
N LEU A 35 19.33 -11.75 -13.12
CA LEU A 35 20.08 -10.50 -13.02
C LEU A 35 21.51 -10.72 -12.51
N GLY A 36 21.71 -11.58 -11.51
CA GLY A 36 23.03 -11.92 -10.99
C GLY A 36 23.95 -12.61 -12.03
N PHE A 37 23.39 -13.35 -12.97
CA PHE A 37 24.12 -14.02 -14.05
C PHE A 37 24.39 -13.13 -15.27
N ILE A 38 23.61 -12.08 -15.48
CA ILE A 38 23.77 -11.18 -16.64
C ILE A 38 25.09 -10.41 -16.55
N GLU A 39 25.48 -9.98 -15.36
CA GLU A 39 26.73 -9.26 -15.15
C GLU A 39 27.90 -10.22 -14.87
N LYS A 40 29.06 -9.93 -15.48
CA LYS A 40 30.33 -10.62 -15.22
C LYS A 40 31.30 -9.61 -14.58
N PRO A 41 31.89 -9.90 -13.41
CA PRO A 41 31.73 -11.10 -12.57
C PRO A 41 30.34 -11.17 -11.91
N PHE A 42 30.01 -12.36 -11.40
CA PHE A 42 28.72 -12.67 -10.78
C PHE A 42 28.30 -11.63 -9.73
N ASP A 43 27.15 -10.99 -9.94
CA ASP A 43 26.68 -9.93 -9.05
C ASP A 43 25.95 -10.50 -7.83
N LYS A 44 26.70 -10.60 -6.72
CA LYS A 44 26.16 -11.07 -5.43
C LYS A 44 25.11 -10.11 -4.86
N PHE A 45 25.13 -8.82 -5.20
CA PHE A 45 24.14 -7.86 -4.68
C PHE A 45 22.74 -8.14 -5.22
N ALA A 46 22.62 -8.61 -6.46
CA ALA A 46 21.32 -8.97 -7.04
C ALA A 46 20.64 -10.09 -6.23
N ILE A 47 21.40 -11.12 -5.85
CA ILE A 47 20.89 -12.20 -4.98
C ILE A 47 20.45 -11.65 -3.63
N ILE A 48 21.29 -10.83 -2.97
CA ILE A 48 20.97 -10.28 -1.65
C ILE A 48 19.67 -9.48 -1.71
N MET A 49 19.48 -8.64 -2.73
CA MET A 49 18.27 -7.86 -2.93
C MET A 49 17.02 -8.76 -3.11
N GLY A 50 17.13 -9.83 -3.89
CA GLY A 50 16.06 -10.81 -4.06
C GLY A 50 15.67 -11.51 -2.75
N VAL A 51 16.66 -11.91 -1.95
CA VAL A 51 16.43 -12.50 -0.62
C VAL A 51 15.75 -11.51 0.32
N VAL A 52 16.24 -10.26 0.37
CA VAL A 52 15.64 -9.20 1.21
C VAL A 52 14.18 -8.97 0.83
N LEU A 53 13.85 -8.91 -0.47
CA LEU A 53 12.47 -8.78 -0.93
C LEU A 53 11.59 -9.97 -0.53
N CYS A 54 12.11 -11.19 -0.65
CA CYS A 54 11.37 -12.38 -0.20
C CYS A 54 11.07 -12.32 1.30
N VAL A 55 12.04 -11.90 2.12
CA VAL A 55 11.86 -11.73 3.56
C VAL A 55 10.82 -10.65 3.86
N LEU A 56 10.88 -9.49 3.20
CA LEU A 56 9.91 -8.39 3.39
C LEU A 56 8.48 -8.81 3.02
N ILE A 57 8.31 -9.51 1.90
CA ILE A 57 7.00 -10.02 1.46
C ILE A 57 6.48 -11.07 2.45
N GLY A 58 7.35 -11.98 2.91
CA GLY A 58 6.95 -12.98 3.91
C GLY A 58 6.58 -12.38 5.25
N TYR A 59 7.36 -11.41 5.73
CA TYR A 59 7.09 -10.72 6.98
C TYR A 59 5.77 -9.94 6.91
N SER A 60 5.54 -9.17 5.85
CA SER A 60 4.29 -8.42 5.68
C SER A 60 3.07 -9.33 5.60
N HIS A 61 3.16 -10.44 4.85
CA HIS A 61 2.11 -11.44 4.78
C HIS A 61 1.85 -12.11 6.15
N PHE A 62 2.90 -12.44 6.89
CA PHE A 62 2.80 -13.01 8.23
C PHE A 62 2.09 -12.07 9.21
N VAL A 63 2.46 -10.79 9.22
CA VAL A 63 1.86 -9.78 10.10
C VAL A 63 0.37 -9.59 9.80
N ILE A 64 -0.01 -9.40 8.53
CA ILE A 64 -1.44 -9.28 8.17
C ILE A 64 -2.18 -10.53 8.62
N ARG A 65 -1.61 -11.71 8.42
CA ARG A 65 -2.27 -12.96 8.79
C ARG A 65 -2.47 -13.10 10.30
N ARG A 66 -1.57 -12.50 11.10
CA ARG A 66 -1.64 -12.52 12.56
C ARG A 66 -2.64 -11.52 13.14
N PHE A 67 -2.75 -10.33 12.55
CA PHE A 67 -3.59 -9.24 13.06
C PHE A 67 -4.94 -9.11 12.33
N PHE A 68 -5.01 -9.50 11.05
CA PHE A 68 -6.21 -9.44 10.19
C PHE A 68 -6.44 -10.76 9.44
N PRO A 69 -6.82 -11.83 10.16
CA PRO A 69 -7.06 -13.14 9.56
C PRO A 69 -8.21 -13.15 8.55
N ASP A 70 -9.13 -12.19 8.60
CA ASP A 70 -10.28 -12.08 7.68
C ASP A 70 -10.04 -11.09 6.53
N GLY A 71 -8.95 -10.32 6.55
CA GLY A 71 -8.67 -9.33 5.50
C GLY A 71 -8.40 -9.97 4.13
N ASP A 72 -8.65 -9.25 3.04
CA ASP A 72 -8.26 -9.72 1.71
C ASP A 72 -6.75 -9.54 1.49
N LYS A 73 -5.99 -10.66 1.52
CA LYS A 73 -4.53 -10.64 1.30
C LYS A 73 -4.13 -10.69 -0.17
N PHE A 74 -5.08 -10.91 -1.08
CA PHE A 74 -4.79 -10.90 -2.52
C PHE A 74 -4.24 -9.55 -2.96
N ILE A 75 -4.72 -8.44 -2.37
CA ILE A 75 -4.23 -7.09 -2.66
C ILE A 75 -2.74 -6.94 -2.32
N LEU A 76 -2.30 -7.43 -1.15
CA LEU A 76 -0.87 -7.41 -0.78
C LEU A 76 -0.04 -8.24 -1.78
N ASN A 77 -0.54 -9.41 -2.16
CA ASN A 77 0.16 -10.29 -3.10
C ASN A 77 0.32 -9.62 -4.48
N PHE A 78 -0.73 -8.98 -5.01
CA PHE A 78 -0.64 -8.25 -6.27
C PHE A 78 0.30 -7.04 -6.18
N ALA A 79 0.25 -6.27 -5.09
CA ALA A 79 1.19 -5.17 -4.87
C ALA A 79 2.65 -5.68 -4.79
N SER A 80 2.87 -6.85 -4.19
CA SER A 80 4.19 -7.48 -4.09
C SER A 80 4.72 -7.91 -5.46
N VAL A 81 3.87 -8.43 -6.36
CA VAL A 81 4.26 -8.74 -7.75
C VAL A 81 4.77 -7.48 -8.45
N LEU A 82 4.00 -6.38 -8.37
CA LEU A 82 4.36 -5.11 -8.98
C LEU A 82 5.67 -4.56 -8.41
N ALA A 83 5.86 -4.65 -7.09
CA ALA A 83 7.10 -4.22 -6.44
C ALA A 83 8.32 -5.05 -6.88
N VAL A 84 8.18 -6.37 -6.96
CA VAL A 84 9.27 -7.26 -7.40
C VAL A 84 9.68 -6.96 -8.84
N VAL A 85 8.70 -6.84 -9.75
CA VAL A 85 8.99 -6.52 -11.16
C VAL A 85 9.61 -5.12 -11.27
N GLY A 86 9.05 -4.12 -10.59
CA GLY A 86 9.56 -2.74 -10.62
C GLY A 86 10.97 -2.59 -10.06
N ILE A 87 11.31 -3.30 -8.98
CA ILE A 87 12.68 -3.26 -8.45
C ILE A 87 13.63 -4.03 -9.36
N ALA A 88 13.21 -5.16 -9.95
CA ALA A 88 14.04 -5.90 -10.89
C ALA A 88 14.36 -5.07 -12.15
N THR A 89 13.39 -4.33 -12.68
CA THR A 89 13.62 -3.43 -13.83
C THR A 89 14.52 -2.26 -13.47
N LEU A 90 14.31 -1.63 -12.30
CA LEU A 90 15.19 -0.56 -11.82
C LEU A 90 16.62 -1.06 -11.58
N TYR A 91 16.78 -2.25 -11.02
CA TYR A 91 18.11 -2.83 -10.74
C TYR A 91 18.93 -2.98 -12.02
N ARG A 92 18.26 -3.35 -13.12
CA ARG A 92 18.89 -3.44 -14.44
C ARG A 92 19.31 -2.08 -15.01
N ILE A 93 18.60 -1.00 -14.66
CA ILE A 93 18.87 0.35 -15.18
C ILE A 93 19.94 1.04 -14.33
N ASP A 94 19.70 1.15 -13.03
CA ASP A 94 20.60 1.78 -12.07
C ASP A 94 20.44 1.16 -10.68
N LYS A 95 21.53 0.55 -10.20
CA LYS A 95 21.55 -0.16 -8.91
C LYS A 95 21.30 0.78 -7.73
N ILE A 96 21.78 2.02 -7.78
CA ILE A 96 21.61 2.99 -6.69
C ILE A 96 20.12 3.34 -6.56
N THR A 97 19.45 3.60 -7.66
CA THR A 97 18.01 3.88 -7.69
C THR A 97 17.19 2.67 -7.22
N ALA A 98 17.59 1.45 -7.59
CA ALA A 98 16.93 0.23 -7.10
C ALA A 98 17.05 0.05 -5.58
N ILE A 99 18.21 0.34 -5.00
CA ILE A 99 18.40 0.32 -3.54
C ILE A 99 17.52 1.36 -2.86
N LYS A 100 17.46 2.59 -3.39
CA LYS A 100 16.54 3.62 -2.90
C LYS A 100 15.09 3.16 -2.97
N GLN A 101 14.69 2.52 -4.07
CA GLN A 101 13.34 1.99 -4.22
C GLN A 101 13.04 0.88 -3.20
N LEU A 102 14.00 0.01 -2.90
CA LEU A 102 13.85 -1.01 -1.87
C LEU A 102 13.62 -0.39 -0.48
N ILE A 103 14.35 0.67 -0.14
CA ILE A 103 14.14 1.41 1.11
C ILE A 103 12.72 1.99 1.15
N TRP A 104 12.26 2.62 0.07
CA TRP A 104 10.90 3.18 0.00
C TRP A 104 9.80 2.11 0.07
N VAL A 105 10.00 0.95 -0.56
CA VAL A 105 9.08 -0.19 -0.42
C VAL A 105 9.05 -0.68 1.02
N THR A 106 10.20 -0.74 1.70
CA THR A 106 10.28 -1.12 3.12
C THR A 106 9.52 -0.14 4.00
N VAL A 107 9.74 1.17 3.82
CA VAL A 107 9.00 2.23 4.53
C VAL A 107 7.50 2.13 4.25
N GLY A 108 7.10 1.87 3.01
CA GLY A 108 5.70 1.66 2.61
C GLY A 108 5.07 0.46 3.31
N ILE A 109 5.78 -0.67 3.37
CA ILE A 109 5.32 -1.88 4.09
C ILE A 109 5.18 -1.60 5.59
N VAL A 110 6.16 -0.92 6.20
CA VAL A 110 6.08 -0.55 7.63
C VAL A 110 4.90 0.37 7.89
N GLY A 111 4.71 1.41 7.07
CA GLY A 111 3.56 2.31 7.16
C GLY A 111 2.22 1.59 6.99
N TYR A 112 2.14 0.69 6.01
CA TYR A 112 0.98 -0.17 5.80
C TYR A 112 0.68 -1.04 7.03
N ILE A 113 1.70 -1.72 7.58
CA ILE A 113 1.56 -2.54 8.80
C ILE A 113 1.09 -1.69 9.98
N LEU A 114 1.69 -0.51 10.19
CA LEU A 114 1.31 0.39 11.27
C LEU A 114 -0.15 0.82 11.17
N ILE A 115 -0.59 1.22 9.97
CA ILE A 115 -1.99 1.61 9.73
C ILE A 115 -2.91 0.44 10.05
N VAL A 116 -2.59 -0.75 9.54
CA VAL A 116 -3.38 -1.96 9.77
C VAL A 116 -3.47 -2.28 11.27
N VAL A 117 -2.37 -2.28 12.01
CA VAL A 117 -2.35 -2.60 13.44
C VAL A 117 -3.06 -1.55 14.31
N ILE A 118 -2.85 -0.26 14.02
CA ILE A 118 -3.42 0.84 14.83
C ILE A 118 -4.91 1.05 14.51
N LEU A 119 -5.34 0.76 13.28
CA LEU A 119 -6.66 1.16 12.76
C LEU A 119 -7.46 -0.05 12.24
N PRO A 120 -7.87 -0.97 13.12
CA PRO A 120 -8.60 -2.17 12.73
C PRO A 120 -10.03 -1.92 12.23
N ASP A 121 -10.66 -0.82 12.64
CA ASP A 121 -12.03 -0.52 12.21
C ASP A 121 -12.13 0.83 11.49
N LEU A 122 -12.41 0.75 10.20
CA LEU A 122 -12.66 1.90 9.33
C LEU A 122 -13.94 2.67 9.71
N LYS A 123 -14.91 2.05 10.40
CA LYS A 123 -16.17 2.70 10.76
C LYS A 123 -16.00 3.83 11.78
N SER A 124 -14.98 3.77 12.62
CA SER A 124 -14.68 4.83 13.60
C SER A 124 -14.25 6.15 12.93
N PHE A 125 -13.85 6.13 11.65
CA PHE A 125 -13.40 7.32 10.93
C PHE A 125 -14.51 8.27 10.51
N ALA A 126 -15.76 7.81 10.48
CA ALA A 126 -16.90 8.69 10.21
C ALA A 126 -16.98 9.86 11.20
N LYS A 127 -16.51 9.64 12.44
CA LYS A 127 -16.46 10.65 13.50
C LYS A 127 -15.40 11.74 13.26
N TYR A 128 -14.34 11.43 12.51
CA TYR A 128 -13.21 12.33 12.27
C TYR A 128 -13.32 13.14 10.96
N ARG A 129 -14.53 13.25 10.39
CA ARG A 129 -14.80 13.97 9.13
C ARG A 129 -14.19 15.36 9.08
N LYS A 130 -14.38 16.13 10.17
CA LYS A 130 -13.97 17.53 10.25
C LYS A 130 -12.44 17.65 10.25
N GLN A 131 -11.76 16.72 10.92
CA GLN A 131 -10.31 16.63 10.96
C GLN A 131 -9.74 16.31 9.56
N PHE A 132 -10.29 15.32 8.84
CA PHE A 132 -9.84 15.01 7.48
C PHE A 132 -10.06 16.16 6.50
N MET A 133 -11.18 16.87 6.63
CA MET A 133 -11.45 18.05 5.81
C MET A 133 -10.41 19.15 6.04
N ILE A 134 -10.13 19.48 7.31
CA ILE A 134 -9.13 20.49 7.68
C ILE A 134 -7.76 20.07 7.17
N VAL A 135 -7.36 18.81 7.38
CA VAL A 135 -6.09 18.26 6.89
C VAL A 135 -6.01 18.38 5.36
N THR A 136 -7.06 18.05 4.62
CA THR A 136 -7.10 18.16 3.15
C THR A 136 -6.92 19.61 2.70
N ILE A 137 -7.69 20.54 3.30
CA ILE A 137 -7.69 21.97 2.95
C ILE A 137 -6.35 22.63 3.30
N VAL A 138 -5.64 22.16 4.33
CA VAL A 138 -4.34 22.70 4.71
C VAL A 138 -3.19 22.07 3.90
N ILE A 139 -3.20 20.75 3.69
CA ILE A 139 -2.13 20.03 3.00
C ILE A 139 -2.11 20.32 1.50
N MET A 140 -3.26 20.40 0.84
CA MET A 140 -3.29 20.58 -0.63
C MET A 140 -2.68 21.92 -1.09
N PRO A 141 -2.99 23.08 -0.48
CA PRO A 141 -2.37 24.36 -0.85
C PRO A 141 -0.91 24.47 -0.41
N LEU A 142 -0.47 23.68 0.58
CA LEU A 142 0.91 23.71 1.06
C LEU A 142 1.93 23.44 -0.06
N ALA A 143 1.56 22.59 -1.02
CA ALA A 143 2.37 22.35 -2.22
C ALA A 143 2.53 23.59 -3.11
N LEU A 144 1.53 24.46 -3.18
CA LEU A 144 1.58 25.69 -4.00
C LEU A 144 2.48 26.76 -3.37
N ILE A 145 2.46 26.83 -2.03
CA ILE A 145 3.20 27.83 -1.24
C ILE A 145 4.68 27.42 -1.10
N PHE A 146 4.94 26.16 -0.70
CA PHE A 146 6.29 25.66 -0.41
C PHE A 146 6.87 24.74 -1.50
N GLY A 147 6.18 24.60 -2.62
CA GLY A 147 6.64 23.77 -3.74
C GLY A 147 7.92 24.31 -4.36
N SER A 148 8.93 23.46 -4.47
CA SER A 148 10.06 23.62 -5.35
C SER A 148 9.70 23.12 -6.76
N THR A 149 10.28 23.74 -7.78
CA THR A 149 10.12 23.32 -9.18
C THR A 149 11.04 22.14 -9.45
N PHE A 150 10.45 20.98 -9.73
CA PHE A 150 11.18 19.78 -10.15
C PHE A 150 10.52 19.21 -11.40
N GLY A 151 11.29 18.95 -12.46
CA GLY A 151 10.76 18.42 -13.73
C GLY A 151 9.72 19.32 -14.42
N GLY A 152 9.75 20.64 -14.19
CA GLY A 152 8.82 21.61 -14.79
C GLY A 152 7.51 21.84 -14.01
N ALA A 153 7.28 21.15 -12.89
CA ALA A 153 6.11 21.34 -12.04
C ALA A 153 6.49 21.80 -10.62
N LYS A 154 5.81 22.83 -10.09
CA LYS A 154 6.02 23.39 -8.74
C LYS A 154 5.14 22.68 -7.69
N ASN A 155 5.39 21.40 -7.46
CA ASN A 155 4.55 20.56 -6.59
C ASN A 155 5.32 19.73 -5.55
N TRP A 156 6.65 19.84 -5.52
CA TRP A 156 7.51 19.01 -4.67
C TRP A 156 8.09 19.81 -3.52
N ILE A 157 7.98 19.34 -2.29
CA ILE A 157 8.65 19.94 -1.14
C ILE A 157 9.91 19.12 -0.87
N ALA A 158 11.07 19.75 -1.01
CA ALA A 158 12.35 19.14 -0.65
C ALA A 158 12.59 19.32 0.86
N ILE A 159 12.74 18.20 1.57
CA ILE A 159 13.09 18.17 2.99
C ILE A 159 14.41 17.40 3.10
N GLY A 160 15.52 18.12 2.99
CA GLY A 160 16.87 17.53 2.95
C GLY A 160 17.02 16.58 1.75
N PRO A 161 17.40 15.30 1.96
CA PRO A 161 17.56 14.32 0.88
C PRO A 161 16.22 13.72 0.39
N PHE A 162 15.11 14.03 1.07
CA PHE A 162 13.79 13.49 0.74
C PHE A 162 12.97 14.49 -0.05
N MET A 163 12.27 13.99 -1.06
CA MET A 163 11.28 14.75 -1.82
C MET A 163 9.90 14.24 -1.45
N LEU A 164 9.07 15.14 -0.94
CA LEU A 164 7.73 14.84 -0.49
C LEU A 164 6.75 15.60 -1.37
N GLN A 165 5.75 14.89 -1.91
CA GLN A 165 4.71 15.51 -2.72
C GLN A 165 3.43 15.63 -1.88
N PRO A 166 3.07 16.84 -1.40
CA PRO A 166 1.92 17.00 -0.50
C PRO A 166 0.59 16.59 -1.15
N SER A 167 0.49 16.68 -2.48
CA SER A 167 -0.71 16.24 -3.20
C SER A 167 -1.01 14.75 -3.06
N GLU A 168 -0.01 13.90 -2.78
CA GLU A 168 -0.24 12.48 -2.47
C GLU A 168 -1.04 12.31 -1.17
N PHE A 169 -0.65 13.05 -0.13
CA PHE A 169 -1.37 13.08 1.15
C PHE A 169 -2.75 13.73 1.00
N GLY A 170 -2.83 14.80 0.19
CA GLY A 170 -4.08 15.46 -0.14
C GLY A 170 -5.10 14.53 -0.79
N LYS A 171 -4.68 13.65 -1.72
CA LYS A 171 -5.57 12.66 -2.35
C LYS A 171 -6.16 11.69 -1.32
N ILE A 172 -5.35 11.17 -0.40
CA ILE A 172 -5.82 10.26 0.65
C ILE A 172 -6.83 10.98 1.56
N ALA A 173 -6.49 12.18 2.02
CA ALA A 173 -7.35 12.97 2.89
C ALA A 173 -8.68 13.34 2.21
N LEU A 174 -8.65 13.66 0.90
CA LEU A 174 -9.84 13.93 0.10
C LEU A 174 -10.74 12.69 -0.02
N VAL A 175 -10.17 11.51 -0.28
CA VAL A 175 -10.96 10.25 -0.34
C VAL A 175 -11.62 9.97 1.00
N LEU A 176 -10.90 10.14 2.12
CA LEU A 176 -11.46 9.96 3.46
C LEU A 176 -12.58 10.97 3.77
N TYR A 177 -12.39 12.22 3.37
CA TYR A 177 -13.41 13.25 3.50
C TYR A 177 -14.67 12.91 2.70
N LEU A 178 -14.52 12.55 1.42
CA LEU A 178 -15.64 12.21 0.54
C LEU A 178 -16.39 10.97 1.04
N ALA A 179 -15.67 9.94 1.47
CA ALA A 179 -16.27 8.73 2.04
C ALA A 179 -17.13 9.06 3.28
N SER A 180 -16.59 9.87 4.20
CA SER A 180 -17.31 10.30 5.39
C SER A 180 -18.51 11.21 5.07
N ALA A 181 -18.36 12.14 4.12
CA ALA A 181 -19.43 13.04 3.69
C ALA A 181 -20.61 12.26 3.07
N LEU A 182 -20.32 11.27 2.21
CA LEU A 182 -21.34 10.40 1.61
C LEU A 182 -22.10 9.59 2.66
N GLN A 183 -21.40 9.03 3.66
CA GLN A 183 -22.04 8.30 4.76
C GLN A 183 -23.00 9.19 5.54
N HIS A 184 -22.57 10.41 5.88
CA HIS A 184 -23.41 11.37 6.61
C HIS A 184 -24.65 11.76 5.81
N MET A 185 -24.52 12.02 4.50
CA MET A 185 -25.65 12.32 3.63
C MET A 185 -26.67 11.17 3.57
N LYS A 186 -26.19 9.92 3.51
CA LYS A 186 -27.06 8.73 3.51
C LYS A 186 -27.89 8.64 4.80
N ILE A 187 -27.25 8.86 5.96
CA ILE A 187 -27.94 8.86 7.26
C ILE A 187 -29.00 9.96 7.30
N ASN A 188 -28.67 11.18 6.87
CA ASN A 188 -29.60 12.32 6.92
C ASN A 188 -30.82 12.13 6.00
N ARG A 189 -30.64 11.51 4.82
CA ARG A 189 -31.77 11.15 3.94
C ARG A 189 -32.72 10.13 4.58
N ILE A 190 -32.17 9.13 5.28
CA ILE A 190 -32.99 8.12 5.97
C ILE A 190 -33.79 8.78 7.10
N LEU A 191 -33.16 9.63 7.91
CA LEU A 191 -33.84 10.35 8.99
C LEU A 191 -34.96 11.25 8.46
N LYS A 192 -34.72 12.03 7.41
CA LYS A 192 -35.75 12.86 6.77
C LYS A 192 -36.94 12.03 6.27
N ARG A 193 -36.69 10.85 5.69
CA ARG A 193 -37.74 9.96 5.18
C ARG A 193 -38.59 9.33 6.30
N ILE A 194 -37.99 9.08 7.47
CA ILE A 194 -38.71 8.60 8.65
C ILE A 194 -39.56 9.72 9.23
N LEU A 195 -38.99 10.92 9.38
CA LEU A 195 -39.69 12.08 9.96
C LEU A 195 -40.78 12.65 9.05
N SER A 196 -40.69 12.48 7.72
CA SER A 196 -41.75 12.91 6.80
C SER A 196 -42.91 11.92 6.67
N ASN A 197 -42.78 10.73 7.27
CA ASN A 197 -43.81 9.68 7.28
C ASN A 197 -44.64 9.68 8.58
N TYR A 198 -44.42 10.66 9.46
CA TYR A 198 -45.22 10.98 10.63
C TYR A 198 -45.75 12.42 10.47
#